data_AF-A0A8T5RRN4-F1
#
_entry.id   AF-A0A8T5RRN4-F1
#
_cell.length_a   1.000
_cell.length_b   1.000
_cell.length_c   1.000
_cell.angle_alpha   90.00
_cell.angle_beta   90.00
_cell.angle_gamma   90.00
#
_symmetry.space_group_name_H-M   'P 1'
#
loop_
_entity.id
_entity.type
_entity.pdbx_description
1 polymer ?
#
loop_
_entity_poly.entity_id
_entity_poly.type
_entity_poly.pdbx_seq_one_letter_code
_entity_poly.pdbx_strand_id
1 'polypeptide(L)'
;MYNNYKIYDKKVYTGMRVGGSHNWNYNNGKWFETKKAPDKWSFSFDSLKTRINPAPKNTGASNKTKFHWYIIADQIATKIDENSYMTSMKGFKFKIGHKRPYWRAFSYDYPNQITYKERVIQALEETLKELKKM
;
A
#
# COMPACT_ATOMS: atom_id res chain seq x y z
N MET A 1 -1.24 2.71 24.17
CA MET A 1 -2.50 2.55 23.39
C MET A 1 -2.19 2.62 21.89
N TYR A 2 -2.48 1.55 21.13
CA TYR A 2 -2.15 1.45 19.70
C TYR A 2 -2.81 2.52 18.81
N ASN A 3 -3.97 3.02 19.23
CA ASN A 3 -4.79 3.99 18.49
C ASN A 3 -4.44 5.46 18.76
N ASN A 4 -3.44 5.75 19.61
CA ASN A 4 -3.06 7.13 19.91
C ASN A 4 -2.34 7.78 18.72
N TYR A 5 -2.49 9.10 18.64
CA TYR A 5 -1.64 9.96 17.81
C TYR A 5 -0.18 9.79 18.20
N LYS A 6 0.69 9.81 17.20
CA LYS A 6 2.15 9.68 17.32
C LYS A 6 2.78 10.79 16.50
N ILE A 7 4.00 11.18 16.87
CA ILE A 7 4.78 12.19 16.15
C ILE A 7 6.03 11.52 15.60
N TYR A 8 6.32 11.74 14.33
CA TYR A 8 7.57 11.35 13.69
C TYR A 8 7.98 12.46 12.73
N ASP A 9 9.21 12.98 12.88
CA ASP A 9 9.73 14.08 12.07
C ASP A 9 8.73 15.24 11.90
N LYS A 10 8.20 15.74 13.04
CA LYS A 10 7.18 16.80 13.13
C LYS A 10 5.84 16.50 12.47
N LYS A 11 5.63 15.30 11.90
CA LYS A 11 4.35 14.85 11.33
C LYS A 11 3.56 14.02 12.34
N VAL A 12 2.28 14.38 12.54
CA VAL A 12 1.35 13.62 13.38
C VAL A 12 0.74 12.48 12.56
N TYR A 13 0.75 11.26 13.10
CA TYR A 13 0.20 10.08 12.43
C TYR A 13 -0.49 9.11 13.41
N THR A 14 -1.26 8.16 12.87
CA THR A 14 -1.96 7.11 13.62
C THR A 14 -1.69 5.74 13.03
N GLY A 15 -1.98 4.68 13.80
CA GLY A 15 -1.72 3.31 13.40
C GLY A 15 -0.39 2.79 13.92
N MET A 16 0.25 1.90 13.17
CA MET A 16 1.50 1.23 13.57
C MET A 16 2.63 2.24 13.75
N ARG A 17 3.45 2.07 14.80
CA ARG A 17 4.64 2.91 15.03
C ARG A 17 5.64 2.73 13.88
N VAL A 18 6.32 3.81 13.49
CA VAL A 18 7.48 3.73 12.58
C VAL A 18 8.50 2.71 13.09
N GLY A 19 9.05 1.89 12.18
CA GLY A 19 9.92 0.75 12.50
C GLY A 19 9.18 -0.54 12.87
N GLY A 20 7.86 -0.51 13.03
CA GLY A 20 7.05 -1.71 13.20
C GLY A 20 6.86 -2.48 11.88
N SER A 21 6.74 -3.80 11.96
CA SER A 21 6.50 -4.68 10.82
C SER A 21 5.21 -5.49 10.95
N HIS A 22 4.58 -5.77 9.82
CA HIS A 22 3.48 -6.73 9.75
C HIS A 22 3.81 -7.79 8.71
N ASN A 23 3.56 -9.05 9.07
CA ASN A 23 3.60 -10.15 8.13
C ASN A 23 2.18 -10.56 7.76
N TRP A 24 1.96 -10.75 6.45
CA TRP A 24 0.66 -11.05 5.88
C TRP A 24 0.77 -12.17 4.87
N ASN A 25 -0.19 -13.09 4.90
CA ASN A 25 -0.39 -14.07 3.86
C ASN A 25 -1.39 -13.51 2.84
N TYR A 26 -1.03 -13.60 1.56
CA TYR A 26 -1.91 -13.29 0.44
C TYR A 26 -2.36 -14.59 -0.19
N ASN A 27 -3.47 -15.13 0.32
CA ASN A 27 -3.98 -16.42 -0.10
C ASN A 27 -4.74 -16.28 -1.43
N ASN A 28 -4.65 -17.30 -2.28
CA ASN A 28 -5.34 -17.37 -3.59
C ASN A 28 -5.11 -16.12 -4.46
N GLY A 29 -3.86 -15.61 -4.46
CA GLY A 29 -3.51 -14.43 -5.24
C GLY A 29 -3.66 -14.69 -6.73
N LYS A 30 -4.44 -13.86 -7.41
CA LYS A 30 -4.64 -13.90 -8.85
C LYS A 30 -3.97 -12.68 -9.47
N TRP A 31 -2.93 -12.95 -10.26
CA TRP A 31 -2.26 -11.95 -11.08
C TRP A 31 -2.85 -12.01 -12.48
N PHE A 32 -3.38 -10.89 -12.94
CA PHE A 32 -3.89 -10.77 -14.30
C PHE A 32 -3.16 -9.62 -14.97
N GLU A 33 -2.61 -9.86 -16.16
CA GLU A 33 -1.88 -8.84 -16.90
C GLU A 33 -2.16 -8.91 -18.39
N THR A 34 -1.94 -7.79 -19.05
CA THR A 34 -2.14 -7.64 -20.50
C THR A 34 -1.03 -6.79 -21.06
N LYS A 35 -0.35 -7.28 -22.10
CA LYS A 35 0.66 -6.51 -22.82
C LYS A 35 -0.01 -5.35 -23.54
N LYS A 36 0.48 -4.13 -23.31
CA LYS A 36 -0.05 -2.88 -23.89
C LYS A 36 0.92 -2.24 -24.87
N ALA A 37 2.22 -2.49 -24.73
CA ALA A 37 3.28 -2.09 -25.66
C ALA A 37 4.50 -3.03 -25.46
N PRO A 38 5.59 -2.93 -26.25
CA PRO A 38 6.77 -3.79 -26.11
C PRO A 38 7.26 -3.92 -24.66
N ASP A 39 7.39 -2.78 -23.97
CA ASP A 39 7.89 -2.69 -22.59
C ASP A 39 6.82 -2.22 -21.59
N LYS A 40 5.53 -2.38 -21.93
CA LYS A 40 4.43 -1.92 -21.07
C LYS A 40 3.37 -2.99 -20.92
N TRP A 41 3.09 -3.33 -19.67
CA TRP A 41 1.98 -4.19 -19.27
C TRP A 41 1.07 -3.43 -18.32
N SER A 42 -0.24 -3.67 -18.43
CA SER A 42 -1.18 -3.33 -17.37
C SER A 42 -1.45 -4.59 -16.56
N PHE A 43 -1.53 -4.48 -15.24
CA PHE A 43 -1.84 -5.61 -14.38
C PHE A 43 -2.84 -5.25 -13.28
N SER A 44 -3.51 -6.27 -12.76
CA SER A 44 -4.30 -6.24 -11.54
C SER A 44 -3.95 -7.44 -10.67
N PHE A 45 -4.07 -7.26 -9.35
CA PHE A 45 -3.82 -8.33 -8.39
C PHE A 45 -4.91 -8.34 -7.32
N ASP A 46 -5.59 -9.48 -7.21
CA ASP A 46 -6.64 -9.71 -6.22
C ASP A 46 -6.29 -10.89 -5.33
N SER A 47 -6.45 -10.73 -4.03
CA SER A 47 -6.13 -11.76 -3.05
C SER A 47 -6.81 -11.51 -1.72
N LEU A 48 -7.15 -12.60 -1.01
CA LEU A 48 -7.53 -12.51 0.39
C LEU A 48 -6.27 -12.36 1.25
N LYS A 49 -6.17 -11.21 1.92
CA LYS A 49 -5.06 -10.89 2.82
C LYS A 49 -5.40 -11.25 4.27
N THR A 50 -4.58 -12.10 4.89
CA THR A 50 -4.75 -12.53 6.30
C THR A 50 -3.48 -12.25 7.11
N ARG A 51 -3.63 -11.95 8.41
CA ARG A 51 -2.47 -11.76 9.28
C ARG A 51 -1.85 -13.12 9.58
N ILE A 52 -0.52 -13.19 9.58
CA ILE A 52 0.18 -14.38 10.10
C ILE A 52 -0.09 -14.51 11.60
N ASN A 53 0.02 -13.40 12.34
CA ASN A 53 -0.24 -13.35 13.77
C ASN A 53 -1.55 -12.58 14.06
N PRO A 54 -2.49 -13.15 14.83
CA PRO A 54 -3.71 -12.46 15.21
C PRO A 54 -3.43 -11.09 15.83
N ALA A 55 -4.28 -10.11 15.51
CA ALA A 55 -4.21 -8.81 16.17
C ALA A 55 -4.72 -8.92 17.61
N PRO A 56 -4.21 -8.11 18.55
CA PRO A 56 -4.80 -8.01 19.88
C PRO A 56 -6.29 -7.63 19.80
N LYS A 57 -7.10 -8.13 20.75
CA LYS A 57 -8.54 -7.82 20.82
C LYS A 57 -8.78 -6.30 20.82
N ASN A 58 -9.82 -5.86 20.12
CA ASN A 58 -10.23 -4.45 20.01
C ASN A 58 -9.16 -3.50 19.43
N THR A 59 -8.22 -4.01 18.66
CA THR A 59 -7.23 -3.18 17.94
C THR A 59 -7.45 -3.22 16.44
N GLY A 60 -6.91 -2.20 15.74
CA GLY A 60 -7.00 -2.10 14.29
C GLY A 60 -8.17 -1.25 13.82
N ALA A 61 -8.39 -1.28 12.51
CA ALA A 61 -9.45 -0.51 11.87
C ALA A 61 -10.78 -1.25 11.98
N SER A 62 -11.88 -0.49 12.09
CA SER A 62 -13.23 -1.04 12.08
C SER A 62 -13.51 -1.82 10.80
N ASN A 63 -14.35 -2.86 10.90
CA ASN A 63 -14.80 -3.64 9.75
C ASN A 63 -15.35 -2.73 8.64
N LYS A 64 -15.07 -3.09 7.38
CA LYS A 64 -15.40 -2.31 6.17
C LYS A 64 -14.60 -1.00 5.98
N THR A 65 -13.62 -0.71 6.82
CA THR A 65 -12.65 0.37 6.54
C THR A 65 -11.85 0.00 5.29
N LYS A 66 -11.77 0.94 4.34
CA LYS A 66 -10.93 0.81 3.14
C LYS A 66 -9.69 1.67 3.31
N PHE A 67 -8.55 1.15 2.89
CA PHE A 67 -7.31 1.92 2.78
C PHE A 67 -6.89 1.99 1.32
N HIS A 68 -6.57 3.19 0.87
CA HIS A 68 -5.99 3.43 -0.44
C HIS A 68 -4.50 3.69 -0.26
N TRP A 69 -3.71 2.78 -0.82
CA TRP A 69 -2.27 2.87 -0.84
C TRP A 69 -1.77 2.97 -2.27
N TYR A 70 -0.80 3.82 -2.51
CA TYR A 70 -0.04 3.86 -3.75
C TYR A 70 1.27 3.10 -3.54
N ILE A 71 1.60 2.18 -4.44
CA ILE A 71 2.77 1.32 -4.34
C ILE A 71 3.67 1.62 -5.53
N ILE A 72 4.94 1.88 -5.25
CA ILE A 72 6.02 1.92 -6.24
C ILE A 72 6.96 0.79 -5.87
N ALA A 73 7.12 -0.18 -6.76
CA ALA A 73 7.92 -1.35 -6.49
C ALA A 73 8.53 -1.90 -7.77
N ASP A 74 9.75 -2.41 -7.64
CA ASP A 74 10.37 -3.28 -8.63
C ASP A 74 9.83 -4.69 -8.45
N GLN A 75 9.66 -5.38 -9.56
CA GLN A 75 9.35 -6.80 -9.60
C GLN A 75 10.47 -7.53 -10.32
N ILE A 76 10.94 -8.62 -9.72
CA ILE A 76 11.83 -9.58 -10.38
C ILE A 76 11.08 -10.91 -10.45
N ALA A 77 10.83 -11.37 -11.67
CA ALA A 77 10.25 -12.68 -11.96
C ALA A 77 11.37 -13.64 -12.37
N THR A 78 11.62 -14.68 -11.57
CA THR A 78 12.63 -15.70 -11.86
C THR A 78 11.94 -16.99 -12.27
N LYS A 79 12.19 -17.48 -13.49
CA LYS A 79 11.68 -18.78 -13.93
C LYS A 79 12.30 -19.88 -13.06
N ILE A 80 11.47 -20.71 -12.45
CA ILE A 80 11.92 -21.87 -11.67
C ILE A 80 11.87 -23.12 -12.55
N ASP A 81 10.76 -23.31 -13.26
CA ASP A 81 10.54 -24.42 -14.19
C ASP A 81 9.66 -23.99 -15.37
N GLU A 82 9.18 -24.94 -16.17
CA GLU A 82 8.33 -24.69 -17.34
C GLU A 82 7.13 -23.78 -17.04
N ASN A 83 6.48 -23.98 -15.89
CA ASN A 83 5.17 -23.41 -15.56
C ASN A 83 5.19 -22.54 -14.31
N SER A 84 6.33 -22.39 -13.63
CA SER A 84 6.41 -21.64 -12.38
C SER A 84 7.51 -20.56 -12.38
N TYR A 85 7.17 -19.42 -11.79
CA TYR A 85 8.05 -18.27 -11.61
C TYR A 85 7.97 -17.78 -10.17
N MET A 86 9.11 -17.50 -9.56
CA MET A 86 9.17 -16.75 -8.31
C MET A 86 8.98 -15.26 -8.61
N THR A 87 7.97 -14.65 -8.00
CA THR A 87 7.75 -13.19 -8.06
C THR A 87 8.25 -12.55 -6.78
N SER A 88 9.33 -11.79 -6.87
CA SER A 88 9.83 -10.96 -5.78
C SER A 88 9.52 -9.49 -6.06
N MET A 89 8.92 -8.79 -5.09
CA MET A 89 8.65 -7.36 -5.18
C MET A 89 9.28 -6.59 -4.03
N LYS A 90 9.96 -5.49 -4.33
CA LYS A 90 10.56 -4.60 -3.33
C LYS A 90 10.23 -3.16 -3.67
N GLY A 91 9.84 -2.37 -2.67
CA GLY A 91 9.54 -0.97 -2.88
C GLY A 91 8.88 -0.30 -1.70
N PHE A 92 8.19 0.80 -1.98
CA PHE A 92 7.57 1.67 -1.00
C PHE A 92 6.04 1.68 -1.17
N LYS A 93 5.35 1.90 -0.05
CA LYS A 93 3.90 1.94 0.01
C LYS A 93 3.45 3.18 0.75
N PHE A 94 2.79 4.08 0.04
CA PHE A 94 2.36 5.39 0.52
C PHE A 94 0.87 5.39 0.83
N LYS A 95 0.48 5.88 2.01
CA LYS A 95 -0.94 6.00 2.36
C LYS A 95 -1.54 7.21 1.65
N ILE A 96 -2.30 6.99 0.59
CA ILE A 96 -2.98 8.07 -0.11
C ILE A 96 -4.25 8.47 0.63
N GLY A 97 -5.01 7.49 1.12
CA GLY A 97 -6.23 7.77 1.84
C GLY A 97 -6.82 6.59 2.58
N HIS A 98 -7.93 6.86 3.26
CA HIS A 98 -8.76 5.83 3.86
C HIS A 98 -10.22 6.26 3.80
N LYS A 99 -11.13 5.29 3.82
CA LYS A 99 -12.58 5.49 3.89
C LYS A 99 -13.11 4.69 5.06
N ARG A 100 -13.68 5.38 6.06
CA ARG A 100 -14.33 4.75 7.20
C ARG A 100 -15.66 4.12 6.79
N PRO A 101 -16.22 3.18 7.57
CA PRO A 101 -17.41 2.43 7.16
C PRO A 101 -18.62 3.31 6.83
N TYR A 102 -18.79 4.41 7.56
CA TYR A 102 -19.91 5.34 7.42
C TYR A 102 -19.59 6.57 6.55
N TRP A 103 -18.38 6.66 6.01
CA TRP A 103 -17.99 7.79 5.17
C TRP A 103 -18.50 7.59 3.74
N ARG A 104 -18.93 8.67 3.11
CA ARG A 104 -19.41 8.65 1.71
C ARG A 104 -18.24 8.57 0.72
N ALA A 105 -17.10 9.19 1.05
CA ALA A 105 -15.95 9.32 0.16
C ALA A 105 -14.63 8.96 0.86
N PHE A 106 -13.52 8.89 0.11
CA PHE A 106 -12.20 8.73 0.71
C PHE A 106 -11.77 10.01 1.43
N SER A 107 -10.80 9.89 2.33
CA SER A 107 -10.30 11.01 3.13
C SER A 107 -9.80 12.20 2.30
N TYR A 108 -9.39 12.01 1.04
CA TYR A 108 -8.91 13.07 0.16
C TYR A 108 -10.02 13.73 -0.67
N ASP A 109 -11.26 13.22 -0.61
CA ASP A 109 -12.40 13.76 -1.35
C ASP A 109 -13.20 14.79 -0.52
N TYR A 110 -12.87 14.95 0.77
CA TYR A 110 -13.51 15.94 1.63
C TYR A 110 -12.94 17.35 1.40
N PRO A 111 -13.72 18.42 1.62
CA PRO A 111 -13.24 19.79 1.46
C PRO A 111 -11.99 20.09 2.31
N ASN A 112 -11.15 20.99 1.80
CA ASN A 112 -9.90 21.44 2.46
C ASN A 112 -8.90 20.30 2.74
N GLN A 113 -8.95 19.22 1.96
CA GLN A 113 -7.97 18.14 1.99
C GLN A 113 -7.11 18.18 0.74
N ILE A 114 -5.83 17.83 0.86
CA ILE A 114 -4.97 17.57 -0.29
C ILE A 114 -5.61 16.43 -1.10
N THR A 115 -5.76 16.63 -2.41
CA THR A 115 -6.46 15.72 -3.32
C THR A 115 -5.69 14.42 -3.54
N TYR A 116 -6.35 13.42 -4.13
CA TYR A 116 -5.69 12.18 -4.56
C TYR A 116 -4.47 12.47 -5.45
N LYS A 117 -4.64 13.30 -6.48
CA LYS A 117 -3.61 13.58 -7.48
C LYS A 117 -2.38 14.23 -6.84
N GLU A 118 -2.58 15.24 -6.01
CA GLU A 118 -1.49 15.93 -5.32
C GLU A 118 -0.71 15.00 -4.38
N ARG A 119 -1.40 14.12 -3.63
CA ARG A 119 -0.73 13.13 -2.76
C ARG A 119 0.11 12.14 -3.55
N VAL A 120 -0.37 11.70 -4.72
CA VAL A 120 0.39 10.80 -5.61
C VAL A 120 1.61 11.51 -6.19
N ILE A 121 1.44 12.77 -6.64
CA ILE A 121 2.56 13.59 -7.13
C ILE A 121 3.63 13.73 -6.04
N GLN A 122 3.25 14.09 -4.82
CA GLN A 122 4.18 14.18 -3.70
C GLN A 122 4.94 12.88 -3.45
N ALA A 123 4.25 11.73 -3.46
CA ALA A 123 4.90 10.42 -3.29
C ALA A 123 5.90 10.11 -4.42
N LEU A 124 5.57 10.46 -5.67
CA LEU A 124 6.44 10.29 -6.83
C LEU A 124 7.64 11.23 -6.77
N GLU A 125 7.46 12.49 -6.40
CA GLU A 125 8.53 13.48 -6.25
C GLU A 125 9.50 13.10 -5.11
N GLU A 126 8.99 12.67 -3.97
CA GLU A 126 9.81 12.14 -2.86
C GLU A 126 10.63 10.93 -3.33
N THR A 127 10.00 9.98 -4.03
CA THR A 127 10.68 8.79 -4.56
C THR A 127 11.75 9.17 -5.59
N LEU A 128 11.43 10.06 -6.52
CA LEU A 128 12.36 10.54 -7.53
C LEU A 128 13.56 11.27 -6.90
N LYS A 129 13.30 12.07 -5.86
CA LYS A 129 14.36 12.76 -5.12
C LYS A 129 15.32 11.78 -4.45
N GLU A 130 14.81 10.73 -3.83
CA GLU A 130 15.67 9.69 -3.22
C GLU A 130 16.47 8.93 -4.28
N LEU A 131 15.85 8.56 -5.41
CA LEU A 131 16.55 7.91 -6.53
C LEU A 131 17.67 8.77 -7.11
N LYS A 132 17.50 10.10 -7.15
CA LYS A 132 18.52 11.04 -7.65
C LYS A 132 19.66 11.32 -6.67
N LYS A 133 19.50 10.98 -5.40
CA LYS A 133 20.56 11.14 -4.38
C LYS A 133 21.53 9.95 -4.35
N MET A 134 21.12 8.83 -4.95
CA MET A 134 21.98 7.66 -5.17
C MET A 134 22.98 7.94 -6.28
#